data_AF-A0A851DTB2-F1
#
_entry.id   AF-A0A851DTB2-F1
#
_cell.length_a   1.000
_cell.length_b   1.000
_cell.length_c   1.000
_cell.angle_alpha   90.00
_cell.angle_beta   90.00
_cell.angle_gamma   90.00
#
_symmetry.space_group_name_H-M   'P 1'
#
loop_
_entity.id
_entity.type
_entity.pdbx_description
1 polymer ?
#
loop_
_entity_poly.entity_id
_entity_poly.type
_entity_poly.pdbx_seq_one_letter_code
_entity_poly.pdbx_strand_id
1 'polypeptide(L)' 'APVFAEARYSARVRENNAAGALVLTVRARDADWGENARVRYRLGEGRVRGAPLSSYVSVQAETG' A
#
# COMPACT_ATOMS: atom_id res chain seq x y z
N ALA A 1 -14.35 10.91 -2.92
CA ALA A 1 -13.33 10.07 -3.62
C ALA A 1 -11.96 10.22 -2.96
N PRO A 2 -11.21 9.12 -2.75
CA PRO A 2 -10.04 9.12 -1.89
C PRO A 2 -8.81 9.74 -2.57
N VAL A 3 -8.07 10.54 -1.80
CA VAL A 3 -6.83 11.20 -2.24
C VAL A 3 -5.67 10.75 -1.35
N PHE A 4 -4.59 10.26 -1.95
CA PHE A 4 -3.36 9.92 -1.23
C PHE A 4 -2.68 11.16 -0.65
N ALA A 5 -2.07 11.00 0.52
CA ALA A 5 -1.34 12.08 1.18
C ALA A 5 -0.09 12.50 0.40
N GLU A 6 0.54 11.55 -0.30
CA GLU A 6 1.70 11.79 -1.16
C GLU A 6 1.42 11.31 -2.59
N ALA A 7 1.92 12.06 -3.58
CA ALA A 7 1.84 11.64 -4.98
C ALA A 7 2.73 10.41 -5.28
N ARG A 8 3.77 10.18 -4.48
CA ARG A 8 4.68 9.05 -4.60
C ARG A 8 5.23 8.65 -3.23
N TYR A 9 5.10 7.36 -2.90
CA TYR A 9 5.74 6.75 -1.74
C TYR A 9 7.03 6.07 -2.17
N SER A 10 8.08 6.16 -1.35
CA SER A 10 9.37 5.49 -1.61
C SER A 10 10.00 5.10 -0.29
N ALA A 11 10.55 3.89 -0.22
CA ALA A 11 11.24 3.37 0.95
C ALA A 11 12.51 2.63 0.53
N ARG A 12 13.45 2.52 1.47
CA ARG A 12 14.63 1.67 1.35
C ARG A 12 14.50 0.58 2.41
N VAL A 13 14.53 -0.67 1.98
CA VAL A 13 14.41 -1.83 2.85
C VAL A 13 15.78 -2.49 2.93
N ARG A 14 16.22 -2.85 4.13
CA ARG A 14 17.44 -3.63 4.31
C ARG A 14 17.20 -5.06 3.85
N GLU A 15 18.21 -5.63 3.20
CA GLU A 15 18.21 -7.05 2.87
C GLU A 15 18.15 -7.90 4.15
N ASN A 16 17.71 -9.16 4.01
CA ASN A 16 17.58 -10.14 5.10
C ASN A 16 16.63 -9.71 6.23
N ASN A 17 15.62 -8.89 5.91
CA ASN A 17 14.52 -8.60 6.82
C ASN A 17 13.62 -9.84 7.00
N ALA A 18 12.97 -9.94 8.16
CA ALA A 18 11.97 -10.98 8.39
C ALA A 18 10.77 -10.82 7.45
N ALA A 19 10.14 -11.94 7.08
CA ALA A 19 8.89 -11.93 6.32
C ALA A 19 7.81 -11.14 7.09
N GLY A 20 7.06 -10.30 6.38
CA GLY A 20 6.04 -9.43 6.99
C GLY A 20 6.59 -8.18 7.68
N ALA A 21 7.90 -7.89 7.59
CA ALA A 21 8.43 -6.62 8.08
C ALA A 21 7.77 -5.43 7.38
N LEU A 22 7.49 -4.37 8.15
CA LEU A 22 6.92 -3.13 7.66
C LEU A 22 7.87 -2.44 6.66
N VAL A 23 7.36 -2.14 5.47
CA VAL A 23 8.10 -1.38 4.45
C VAL A 23 7.87 0.12 4.61
N LEU A 24 6.59 0.54 4.56
CA LEU A 24 6.10 1.88 4.80
C LEU A 24 4.58 1.80 5.03
N THR A 25 3.99 2.89 5.51
CA THR A 25 2.52 3.03 5.60
C THR A 25 2.05 4.04 4.58
N VAL A 26 1.03 3.69 3.80
CA VAL A 26 0.36 4.63 2.89
C VAL A 26 -0.88 5.21 3.54
N ARG A 27 -1.27 6.42 3.12
CA ARG A 27 -2.49 7.05 3.63
C ARG A 27 -3.23 7.76 2.51
N ALA A 28 -4.51 7.48 2.39
CA ALA A 28 -5.45 8.27 1.62
C ALA A 28 -6.59 8.78 2.51
N ARG A 29 -7.20 9.89 2.12
CA ARG A 29 -8.35 10.49 2.78
C ARG A 29 -9.44 10.76 1.76
N ASP A 30 -10.66 10.43 2.12
CA ASP A 30 -11.86 10.83 1.38
C ASP A 30 -12.55 11.95 2.18
N ALA A 31 -13.06 12.97 1.46
CA ALA A 31 -13.75 14.12 2.06
C ALA A 31 -15.26 13.85 2.27
N ASP A 32 -15.75 12.71 1.76
CA ASP A 32 -17.12 12.26 1.97
C ASP A 32 -17.37 11.85 3.44
N TRP A 33 -18.58 11.40 3.78
CA TRP A 33 -18.98 11.06 5.16
C TRP A 33 -19.42 9.60 5.31
N GLY A 34 -19.22 9.03 6.50
CA GLY A 34 -19.68 7.67 6.85
C GLY A 34 -19.04 6.61 5.96
N GLU A 35 -19.84 5.64 5.50
CA GLU A 35 -19.36 4.56 4.61
C GLU A 35 -18.81 5.08 3.28
N ASN A 36 -19.31 6.23 2.78
CA ASN A 36 -18.79 6.83 1.56
C ASN A 36 -17.37 7.39 1.73
N ALA A 37 -16.93 7.61 2.98
CA ALA A 37 -15.58 8.05 3.30
C ALA A 37 -14.59 6.88 3.49
N ARG A 38 -15.06 5.63 3.41
CA ARG A 38 -14.26 4.46 3.75
C ARG A 38 -13.22 4.18 2.66
N VAL A 39 -11.96 4.16 3.07
CA VAL A 39 -10.82 3.86 2.19
C VAL A 39 -10.39 2.41 2.36
N ARG A 40 -10.18 1.71 1.25
CA ARG A 40 -9.51 0.40 1.23
C ARG A 40 -8.33 0.39 0.26
N TYR A 41 -7.23 -0.22 0.70
CA TYR A 41 -5.99 -0.31 -0.07
C TYR A 41 -5.86 -1.66 -0.76
N ARG A 42 -5.30 -1.62 -1.96
CA ARG A 42 -4.89 -2.81 -2.72
C ARG A 42 -3.67 -2.47 -3.55
N LEU A 43 -2.82 -3.47 -3.76
CA LEU A 43 -1.74 -3.34 -4.73
C LEU A 43 -2.32 -3.41 -6.15
N GLY A 44 -1.82 -2.54 -7.03
CA GLY A 44 -2.09 -2.65 -8.46
C GLY A 44 -1.44 -3.90 -9.05
N GLU A 45 -1.91 -4.29 -10.24
CA GLU A 45 -1.24 -5.36 -10.98
C GLU A 45 0.16 -4.92 -11.41
N GLY A 46 1.13 -5.81 -11.22
CA GLY A 46 2.51 -5.55 -11.56
C GLY A 46 3.32 -6.83 -11.51
N ARG A 47 4.42 -6.86 -12.25
CA ARG A 47 5.37 -7.98 -12.21
C ARG A 47 6.77 -7.48 -11.92
N VAL A 48 7.47 -8.19 -11.05
CA VAL A 48 8.88 -7.97 -10.73
C VAL A 48 9.62 -9.25 -11.11
N ARG A 49 10.58 -9.15 -12.03
CA ARG A 49 11.35 -10.30 -12.54
C ARG A 49 10.45 -11.47 -13.01
N GLY A 50 9.30 -11.15 -13.62
CA GLY A 50 8.34 -12.15 -14.13
C GLY A 50 7.35 -12.70 -13.10
N ALA A 51 7.58 -12.50 -11.79
CA ALA A 51 6.65 -12.88 -10.73
C ALA A 51 5.67 -11.75 -10.38
N PRO A 52 4.43 -12.04 -9.93
CA PRO A 52 3.48 -11.02 -9.49
C PRO A 52 4.05 -10.15 -8.36
N LEU A 53 3.70 -8.86 -8.33
CA LEU A 53 4.12 -7.93 -7.27
C LEU A 53 3.73 -8.41 -5.86
N SER A 54 2.56 -9.05 -5.76
CA SER A 54 2.03 -9.62 -4.51
C SER A 54 2.88 -10.76 -3.94
N SER A 55 3.82 -11.32 -4.72
CA SER A 55 4.79 -12.30 -4.22
C SER A 55 5.89 -11.67 -3.36
N TYR A 56 6.08 -10.35 -3.43
CA TYR A 56 7.17 -9.65 -2.74
C TYR A 56 6.70 -8.72 -1.63
N VAL A 57 5.57 -8.04 -1.84
CA VAL A 57 5.00 -7.09 -0.89
C VAL A 57 3.49 -7.27 -0.78
N SER A 58 2.95 -6.96 0.40
CA SER A 58 1.52 -6.91 0.66
C SER A 58 1.15 -5.54 1.24
N VAL A 59 -0.14 -5.21 1.21
CA VAL A 59 -0.70 -4.02 1.85
C VAL A 59 -1.87 -4.45 2.72
N GLN A 60 -2.02 -3.83 3.89
CA GLN A 60 -3.19 -4.10 4.72
C GLN A 60 -4.36 -3.27 4.22
N ALA A 61 -5.49 -3.92 3.93
CA ALA A 61 -6.61 -3.28 3.24
C ALA A 61 -7.20 -2.09 3.99
N GLU A 62 -7.16 -2.07 5.33
CA GLU A 62 -7.80 -1.03 6.13
C GLU A 62 -6.79 -0.01 6.70
N THR A 63 -5.50 -0.36 6.77
CA THR A 63 -4.46 0.44 7.44
C THR A 63 -3.38 0.99 6.52
N GLY A 64 -3.30 0.49 5.28
CA GLY A 64 -2.29 0.90 4.30
C GLY A 64 -0.94 0.26 4.56
#